data_AF-A0A521B438-F1
#
_entry.id   AF-A0A521B438-F1
#
_cell.length_a   1.000
_cell.length_b   1.000
_cell.length_c   1.000
_cell.angle_alpha   90.00
_cell.angle_beta   90.00
_cell.angle_gamma   90.00
#
_symmetry.space_group_name_H-M   'P 1'
#
loop_
_entity.id
_entity.type
_entity.pdbx_description
1 polymer ?
#
loop_
_entity_poly.entity_id
_entity_poly.type
_entity_poly.pdbx_seq_one_letter_code
_entity_poly.pdbx_strand_id
1 'polypeptide(L)'
;MTGRRAALLAVSAVQLAAGLAGVALSLRRRHAFDTPLLSGSAATVGRDTWWAGTALGPPAWTLAVHAGALARLAARPDPRAATVLAWVGAALVPGYLQERLVRRRLTPAGAERAETAVVAVGLATAAAMAALGRR
;
A
#
# COMPACT_ATOMS: atom_id res chain seq x y z
N MET A 1 18.35 -16.58 9.10
CA MET A 1 17.79 -15.77 7.97
C MET A 1 18.87 -14.83 7.48
N THR A 2 19.09 -14.68 6.18
CA THR A 2 19.99 -13.61 5.68
C THR A 2 19.39 -12.25 6.05
N GLY A 3 20.22 -11.27 6.42
CA GLY A 3 19.74 -9.95 6.88
C GLY A 3 18.78 -9.28 5.89
N ARG A 4 19.02 -9.42 4.58
CA ARG A 4 18.14 -8.90 3.52
C ARG A 4 16.74 -9.52 3.52
N ARG A 5 16.63 -10.84 3.74
CA ARG A 5 15.32 -11.53 3.79
C ARG A 5 14.52 -11.06 5.02
N ALA A 6 15.18 -10.90 6.16
CA ALA A 6 14.54 -10.38 7.37
C ALA A 6 14.00 -8.96 7.15
N ALA A 7 14.81 -8.08 6.55
CA ALA A 7 14.41 -6.72 6.23
C ALA A 7 13.21 -6.69 5.25
N LEU A 8 13.25 -7.50 4.19
CA LEU A 8 12.14 -7.57 3.23
C LEU A 8 10.86 -8.05 3.90
N LEU A 9 10.91 -9.09 4.74
CA LEU A 9 9.74 -9.56 5.49
C LEU A 9 9.15 -8.48 6.41
N ALA A 10 10.00 -7.80 7.18
CA ALA A 10 9.57 -6.75 8.09
C ALA A 10 8.91 -5.58 7.34
N VAL A 11 9.58 -5.08 6.29
CA VAL A 11 9.07 -3.97 5.48
C VAL A 11 7.78 -4.35 4.76
N SER A 12 7.69 -5.55 4.18
CA SER A 12 6.47 -6.04 3.53
C SER A 12 5.31 -6.19 4.52
N ALA A 13 5.56 -6.71 5.73
CA ALA A 13 4.52 -6.82 6.75
C ALA A 13 3.99 -5.45 7.19
N VAL A 14 4.88 -4.49 7.44
CA VAL A 14 4.49 -3.10 7.76
C VAL A 14 3.71 -2.48 6.59
N GLN A 15 4.15 -2.70 5.35
CA GLN A 15 3.47 -2.18 4.18
C GLN A 15 2.07 -2.76 4.01
N LEU A 16 1.90 -4.05 4.26
CA LEU A 16 0.60 -4.71 4.22
C LEU A 16 -0.34 -4.14 5.29
N ALA A 17 0.18 -3.95 6.51
CA ALA A 17 -0.58 -3.35 7.60
C ALA A 17 -0.99 -1.90 7.29
N ALA A 18 -0.10 -1.09 6.70
CA ALA A 18 -0.41 0.26 6.25
C ALA A 18 -1.51 0.26 5.17
N GLY A 19 -1.43 -0.64 4.19
CA GLY A 19 -2.47 -0.79 3.15
C GLY A 19 -3.83 -1.16 3.73
N LEU A 20 -3.88 -2.11 4.67
CA LEU A 20 -5.12 -2.50 5.37
C LEU A 20 -5.69 -1.34 6.21
N ALA A 21 -4.83 -0.64 6.95
CA ALA A 21 -5.25 0.53 7.73
C ALA A 21 -5.78 1.65 6.83
N GLY A 22 -5.17 1.87 5.68
CA GLY A 22 -5.61 2.82 4.66
C GLY A 22 -7.00 2.49 4.13
N VAL A 23 -7.25 1.22 3.76
CA VAL A 23 -8.60 0.77 3.36
C VAL A 23 -9.60 0.99 4.49
N ALA A 24 -9.28 0.60 5.73
CA ALA A 24 -10.17 0.75 6.87
C ALA A 24 -10.53 2.22 7.15
N LEU A 25 -9.55 3.12 7.11
CA LEU A 25 -9.77 4.56 7.28
C LEU A 25 -10.62 5.14 6.15
N SER A 26 -10.33 4.77 4.90
CA SER A 26 -11.11 5.21 3.74
C SER A 26 -12.55 4.73 3.79
N LEU A 27 -12.81 3.49 4.22
CA LEU A 27 -14.17 2.98 4.39
C LEU A 27 -14.90 3.75 5.51
N ARG A 28 -14.25 3.92 6.66
CA ARG A 28 -14.80 4.62 7.82
C ARG A 28 -15.13 6.08 7.53
N ARG A 29 -14.26 6.76 6.78
CA ARG A 29 -14.38 8.20 6.46
C ARG A 29 -14.95 8.47 5.06
N ARG A 30 -15.34 7.41 4.34
CA ARG A 30 -15.89 7.46 2.98
C ARG A 30 -14.99 8.17 1.97
N HIS A 31 -13.68 7.97 2.09
CA HIS A 31 -12.70 8.52 1.14
C HIS A 31 -12.60 7.65 -0.12
N ALA A 32 -13.30 8.08 -1.17
CA ALA A 32 -13.14 7.53 -2.51
C ALA A 32 -11.83 7.99 -3.14
N PHE A 33 -11.25 7.15 -3.99
CA PHE A 33 -10.03 7.49 -4.73
C PHE A 33 -10.24 8.71 -5.62
N ASP A 34 -9.21 9.53 -5.78
CA ASP A 34 -9.21 10.72 -6.64
C ASP A 34 -7.82 10.88 -7.27
N THR A 35 -7.68 10.34 -8.47
CA THR A 35 -6.45 10.36 -9.28
C THR A 35 -6.61 11.32 -10.46
N PRO A 36 -5.54 11.73 -11.16
CA PRO A 36 -5.64 12.67 -12.28
C PRO A 36 -6.49 12.17 -13.45
N LEU A 37 -6.71 10.85 -13.57
CA LEU A 37 -7.43 10.22 -14.68
C LEU A 37 -8.83 9.73 -14.27
N LEU A 38 -9.00 9.33 -13.01
CA LEU A 38 -10.21 8.68 -12.52
C LEU A 38 -10.48 9.09 -11.08
N SER A 39 -11.76 9.30 -10.75
CA SER A 39 -12.24 9.55 -9.40
C SER A 39 -13.42 8.63 -9.07
N GLY A 40 -13.46 8.15 -7.84
CA GLY A 40 -14.54 7.33 -7.32
C GLY A 40 -15.66 8.14 -6.68
N SER A 41 -16.60 7.45 -6.03
CA SER A 41 -17.67 8.09 -5.26
C SER A 41 -17.69 7.63 -3.81
N ALA A 42 -17.90 8.59 -2.90
CA ALA A 42 -18.10 8.28 -1.48
C ALA A 42 -19.27 7.30 -1.27
N ALA A 43 -20.27 7.27 -2.16
CA ALA A 43 -21.40 6.34 -2.09
C ALA A 43 -20.97 4.87 -2.34
N THR A 44 -19.99 4.66 -3.21
CA THR A 44 -19.60 3.34 -3.74
C THR A 44 -18.26 2.84 -3.22
N VAL A 45 -17.62 3.55 -2.29
CA VAL A 45 -16.26 3.26 -1.80
C VAL A 45 -16.03 1.80 -1.39
N GLY A 46 -17.04 1.14 -0.79
CA GLY A 46 -16.96 -0.27 -0.41
C GLY A 46 -16.87 -1.22 -1.60
N ARG A 47 -17.60 -0.93 -2.69
CA ARG A 47 -17.50 -1.69 -3.95
C ARG A 47 -16.18 -1.38 -4.65
N ASP A 48 -15.81 -0.10 -4.70
CA ASP A 48 -14.63 0.36 -5.41
C ASP A 48 -13.34 -0.21 -4.79
N THR A 49 -13.35 -0.46 -3.46
CA THR A 49 -12.27 -1.15 -2.73
C THR A 49 -11.88 -2.49 -3.36
N TRP A 50 -12.79 -3.22 -3.98
CA TRP A 50 -12.46 -4.52 -4.58
C TRP A 50 -11.59 -4.40 -5.83
N TRP A 51 -11.83 -3.38 -6.67
CA TRP A 51 -11.29 -3.32 -8.04
C TRP A 51 -10.37 -2.13 -8.27
N ALA A 52 -10.75 -0.94 -7.81
CA ALA A 52 -10.03 0.31 -8.01
C ALA A 52 -9.24 0.76 -6.76
N GLY A 53 -9.67 0.33 -5.58
CA GLY A 53 -9.10 0.76 -4.30
C GLY A 53 -9.85 1.94 -3.70
N THR A 54 -9.16 2.68 -2.84
CA THR A 54 -9.68 3.84 -2.10
C THR A 54 -8.65 4.96 -2.08
N ALA A 55 -8.98 6.10 -1.48
CA ALA A 55 -8.05 7.23 -1.39
C ALA A 55 -6.78 6.98 -0.56
N LEU A 56 -6.73 5.91 0.24
CA LEU A 56 -5.62 5.65 1.17
C LEU A 56 -5.11 4.20 1.11
N GLY A 57 -5.72 3.37 0.27
CA GLY A 57 -5.41 1.94 0.22
C GLY A 57 -5.68 1.37 -1.16
N PRO A 58 -4.87 0.38 -1.60
CA PRO A 58 -4.99 -0.22 -2.92
C PRO A 58 -6.24 -1.11 -3.02
N PRO A 59 -6.57 -1.62 -4.22
CA PRO A 59 -7.58 -2.65 -4.40
C PRO A 59 -7.35 -3.88 -3.51
N ALA A 60 -8.43 -4.53 -3.09
CA ALA A 60 -8.39 -5.73 -2.25
C ALA A 60 -7.59 -6.88 -2.88
N TRP A 61 -7.66 -7.05 -4.21
CA TRP A 61 -6.88 -8.09 -4.90
C TRP A 61 -5.37 -7.83 -4.80
N THR A 62 -4.92 -6.57 -4.79
CA THR A 62 -3.51 -6.22 -4.60
C THR A 62 -3.04 -6.59 -3.21
N LEU A 63 -3.87 -6.35 -2.18
CA LEU A 63 -3.58 -6.78 -0.80
C LEU A 63 -3.51 -8.32 -0.69
N ALA A 64 -4.38 -9.05 -1.38
CA ALA A 64 -4.34 -10.50 -1.41
C ALA A 64 -3.05 -11.05 -2.06
N VAL A 65 -2.64 -10.48 -3.20
CA VAL A 65 -1.37 -10.83 -3.86
C VAL A 65 -0.18 -10.54 -2.95
N HIS A 66 -0.18 -9.37 -2.29
CA HIS A 66 0.85 -9.00 -1.32
C HIS A 66 0.91 -10.01 -0.16
N ALA A 67 -0.22 -10.27 0.51
CA ALA A 67 -0.29 -11.19 1.64
C ALA A 67 0.18 -12.60 1.25
N GLY A 68 -0.22 -13.09 0.07
CA GLY A 68 0.23 -14.39 -0.44
C GLY A 68 1.74 -14.45 -0.70
N ALA A 69 2.30 -13.43 -1.32
CA ALA A 69 3.75 -13.36 -1.55
C ALA A 69 4.55 -13.26 -0.23
N LEU A 70 4.06 -12.45 0.72
CA LEU A 70 4.64 -12.34 2.05
C LEU A 70 4.63 -13.69 2.79
N ALA A 71 3.49 -14.38 2.81
CA ALA A 71 3.36 -15.69 3.46
C ALA A 71 4.32 -16.73 2.85
N ARG A 72 4.44 -16.76 1.52
CA ARG A 72 5.39 -17.65 0.82
C ARG A 72 6.85 -17.35 1.20
N LEU A 73 7.23 -16.07 1.22
CA LEU A 73 8.58 -15.66 1.59
C LEU A 73 8.87 -15.91 3.07
N ALA A 74 7.87 -15.84 3.94
CA ALA A 74 8.00 -16.14 5.37
C ALA A 74 8.27 -17.64 5.58
N ALA A 75 7.52 -18.50 4.90
CA ALA A 75 7.65 -19.95 5.01
C ALA A 75 9.02 -20.46 4.54
N ARG A 76 9.56 -19.92 3.43
CA ARG A 76 10.85 -20.37 2.88
C ARG A 76 11.52 -19.31 2.02
N PRO A 77 12.85 -19.42 1.75
CA PRO A 77 13.49 -18.60 0.74
C PRO A 77 12.79 -18.79 -0.61
N ASP A 78 12.06 -17.77 -1.08
CA ASP A 78 11.33 -17.81 -2.34
C ASP A 78 11.70 -16.58 -3.20
N PRO A 79 12.61 -16.77 -4.18
CA PRO A 79 12.99 -15.74 -5.16
C PRO A 79 11.82 -15.05 -5.84
N ARG A 80 10.80 -15.81 -6.24
CA ARG A 80 9.67 -15.31 -7.01
C ARG A 80 8.77 -14.48 -6.12
N ALA A 81 8.55 -14.92 -4.88
CA ALA A 81 7.82 -14.14 -3.89
C ALA A 81 8.49 -12.79 -3.61
N ALA A 82 9.82 -12.76 -3.48
CA ALA A 82 10.57 -11.51 -3.33
C ALA A 82 10.40 -10.57 -4.53
N THR A 83 10.44 -11.10 -5.75
CA THR A 83 10.19 -10.32 -6.98
C THR A 83 8.75 -9.80 -7.04
N VAL A 84 7.75 -10.60 -6.66
CA VAL A 84 6.35 -10.15 -6.58
C VAL A 84 6.21 -9.00 -5.59
N LEU A 85 6.80 -9.12 -4.39
CA LEU A 85 6.81 -8.03 -3.40
C LEU A 85 7.50 -6.78 -3.96
N ALA A 86 8.58 -6.94 -4.73
CA ALA A 86 9.24 -5.83 -5.38
C ALA A 86 8.31 -5.08 -6.36
N TRP A 87 7.60 -5.84 -7.21
CA TRP A 87 6.65 -5.28 -8.17
C TRP A 87 5.45 -4.63 -7.49
N VAL A 88 4.90 -5.26 -6.46
CA VAL A 88 3.83 -4.66 -5.65
C VAL A 88 4.30 -3.34 -5.05
N GLY A 89 5.48 -3.30 -4.45
CA GLY A 89 6.05 -2.08 -3.89
C GLY A 89 6.23 -0.99 -4.95
N ALA A 90 6.79 -1.35 -6.10
CA ALA A 90 7.01 -0.44 -7.22
C ALA A 90 5.71 0.11 -7.80
N ALA A 91 4.64 -0.69 -7.85
CA ALA A 91 3.32 -0.27 -8.32
C ALA A 91 2.57 0.61 -7.30
N LEU A 92 2.78 0.39 -6.00
CA LEU A 92 2.13 1.18 -4.95
C LEU A 92 2.67 2.61 -4.86
N VAL A 93 3.98 2.82 -5.11
CA VAL A 93 4.62 4.15 -5.06
C VAL A 93 3.90 5.19 -5.94
N PRO A 94 3.71 4.98 -7.26
CA PRO A 94 2.98 5.93 -8.09
C PRO A 94 1.52 6.07 -7.65
N GLY A 95 0.88 5.00 -7.17
CA GLY A 95 -0.49 5.06 -6.63
C GLY A 95 -0.61 6.05 -5.47
N TYR A 96 0.31 6.02 -4.51
CA TYR A 96 0.36 7.03 -3.45
C TYR A 96 0.56 8.44 -4.02
N LEU A 97 1.53 8.63 -4.92
CA LEU A 97 1.84 9.97 -5.43
C LEU A 97 0.73 10.57 -6.31
N GLN A 98 -0.01 9.74 -7.02
CA GLN A 98 -1.12 10.15 -7.90
C GLN A 98 -2.42 10.45 -7.13
N GLU A 99 -2.59 9.90 -5.93
CA GLU A 99 -3.79 10.11 -5.15
C GLU A 99 -3.81 11.51 -4.50
N ARG A 100 -4.89 12.26 -4.75
CA ARG A 100 -4.99 13.66 -4.31
C ARG A 100 -5.02 13.78 -2.79
N LEU A 101 -5.75 12.89 -2.11
CA LEU A 101 -5.82 12.92 -0.65
C LEU A 101 -4.43 12.63 -0.04
N VAL A 102 -3.71 11.66 -0.58
CA VAL A 102 -2.34 11.32 -0.17
C VAL A 102 -1.43 12.55 -0.26
N ARG A 103 -1.39 13.22 -1.43
CA ARG A 103 -0.58 14.43 -1.58
C ARG A 103 -0.92 15.50 -0.55
N ARG A 104 -2.22 15.72 -0.28
CA ARG A 104 -2.68 16.65 0.74
C ARG A 104 -2.17 16.27 2.14
N ARG A 105 -2.27 14.99 2.53
CA ARG A 105 -1.81 14.50 3.86
C ARG A 105 -0.30 14.59 4.08
N LEU A 106 0.47 14.67 3.00
CA LEU A 106 1.91 14.88 3.04
C LEU A 106 2.33 16.36 3.17
N THR A 107 1.37 17.30 3.15
CA THR A 107 1.63 18.72 3.40
C THR A 107 1.27 19.11 4.84
N PRO A 108 1.95 20.10 5.46
CA PRO A 108 1.61 20.57 6.80
C PRO A 108 0.14 21.01 6.94
N ALA A 109 -0.39 21.74 5.94
CA ALA A 109 -1.76 22.25 5.94
C ALA A 109 -2.84 21.15 5.78
N GLY A 110 -2.46 19.99 5.27
CA GLY A 110 -3.37 18.86 5.05
C GLY A 110 -3.21 17.74 6.05
N ALA A 111 -2.32 17.86 7.04
CA ALA A 111 -2.00 16.79 7.96
C ALA A 111 -3.23 16.33 8.77
N GLU A 112 -3.40 15.02 8.84
CA GLU A 112 -4.31 14.38 9.80
C GLU A 112 -3.54 13.21 10.39
N ARG A 113 -3.44 13.15 11.72
CA ARG A 113 -2.41 12.34 12.38
C ARG A 113 -2.42 10.87 11.95
N ALA A 114 -3.59 10.24 11.84
CA ALA A 114 -3.70 8.83 11.49
C ALA A 114 -3.46 8.61 10.00
N GLU A 115 -4.10 9.41 9.14
CA GLU A 115 -3.99 9.27 7.69
C GLU A 115 -2.57 9.62 7.20
N THR A 116 -1.97 10.70 7.73
CA THR A 116 -0.58 11.08 7.43
C THR A 116 0.40 9.99 7.86
N ALA A 117 0.21 9.37 9.03
CA ALA A 117 1.05 8.26 9.46
C ALA A 117 0.93 7.06 8.51
N VAL A 118 -0.30 6.65 8.16
CA VAL A 118 -0.55 5.56 7.22
C VAL A 118 0.09 5.83 5.86
N VAL A 119 -0.09 7.03 5.33
CA VAL A 119 0.45 7.43 4.03
C VAL A 119 1.98 7.47 4.03
N ALA A 120 2.58 8.10 5.04
CA ALA A 120 4.04 8.25 5.11
C ALA A 120 4.73 6.89 5.29
N VAL A 121 4.24 6.07 6.23
CA VAL A 121 4.74 4.71 6.44
C VAL A 121 4.50 3.86 5.19
N GLY A 122 3.31 3.96 4.60
CA GLY A 122 2.94 3.19 3.43
C GLY A 122 3.80 3.50 2.20
N LEU A 123 4.05 4.78 1.93
CA LEU A 123 4.91 5.20 0.82
C LEU A 123 6.37 4.79 1.06
N ALA A 124 6.90 5.04 2.25
CA ALA A 124 8.29 4.72 2.59
C ALA A 124 8.55 3.21 2.51
N THR A 125 7.63 2.40 3.07
CA THR A 125 7.78 0.94 3.05
C THR A 125 7.47 0.34 1.67
N ALA A 126 6.61 0.94 0.84
CA ALA A 126 6.47 0.57 -0.57
C ALA A 126 7.82 0.68 -1.31
N ALA A 127 8.49 1.84 -1.18
CA ALA A 127 9.75 2.10 -1.85
C ALA A 127 10.88 1.17 -1.33
N ALA A 128 10.95 0.97 -0.01
CA ALA A 128 11.91 0.05 0.60
C ALA A 128 11.65 -1.41 0.17
N MET A 129 10.39 -1.84 0.11
CA MET A 129 10.01 -3.18 -0.36
C MET A 129 10.41 -3.38 -1.83
N ALA A 130 10.17 -2.38 -2.68
CA ALA A 130 10.60 -2.37 -4.07
C ALA A 130 12.12 -2.51 -4.19
N ALA A 131 12.89 -1.75 -3.41
CA ALA A 131 14.35 -1.80 -3.43
C ALA A 131 14.91 -3.14 -2.93
N LEU A 132 14.39 -3.65 -1.82
CA LEU A 132 14.89 -4.89 -1.18
C LEU A 132 14.51 -6.16 -1.96
N GLY A 133 13.32 -6.17 -2.58
CA GLY A 133 12.81 -7.29 -3.36
C GLY A 133 13.42 -7.39 -4.77
N ARG A 134 14.00 -6.29 -5.28
CA ARG A 134 14.83 -6.34 -6.50
C ARG A 134 16.08 -7.19 -6.22
N ARG A 135 16.46 -8.01 -7.18
CA ARG A 135 17.71 -8.76 -7.18
C ARG A 135 18.75 -7.95 -7.90
#